data_AF-A0A4X2JNR3-F1
#
_entry.id   AF-A0A4X2JNR3-F1
#
_cell.length_a   1.000
_cell.length_b   1.000
_cell.length_c   1.000
_cell.angle_alpha   90.00
_cell.angle_beta   90.00
_cell.angle_gamma   90.00
#
_symmetry.space_group_name_H-M   'P 1'
#
loop_
_entity.id
_entity.type
_entity.pdbx_description
1 polymer ?
#
loop_
_entity_poly.entity_id
_entity_poly.type
_entity_poly.pdbx_seq_one_letter_code
_entity_poly.pdbx_strand_id
1 'polypeptide(L)'
;QGVTSPILPLFCVLLKERHQEELKPTRLDCPVYSLPAVCGRPQSRSRIVSGQDAQLGQWPWQVSLLENGVPVCGGSLISPDWVLTAAHCLDTALDPSYYSVVLGSIFPYLADADAQSRKVVQVKRHPNYQKQSGPGDIALVLMDSSINFNNFILPICLPDSEDPPAEGTLCWVTGWGRTGENQRKILLPPYNLQELEVPLISTKVCDDYYHQGSEIPASEPIILSDMICAGFPEGQKDSCQGDSGGPLVCNIDGVWFQVGVVSWGDGCARPNRPGVYTNVGYYKNWIPDLGDAAKPTRLFLPLLLLPALTLLGK
;
A
#
# COMPACT_ATOMS: atom_id res chain seq x y z
N GLN A 1 -37.42 12.45 -14.39
CA GLN A 1 -36.62 13.20 -15.38
C GLN A 1 -35.59 14.03 -14.62
N GLY A 2 -34.32 13.81 -14.96
CA GLY A 2 -33.09 14.55 -14.62
C GLY A 2 -33.01 15.48 -13.41
N VAL A 3 -32.16 15.14 -12.46
CA VAL A 3 -31.39 16.12 -11.69
C VAL A 3 -29.92 15.93 -12.09
N THR A 4 -29.44 16.80 -12.98
CA THR A 4 -28.06 16.85 -13.46
C THR A 4 -27.18 17.55 -12.44
N SER A 5 -26.16 16.83 -11.97
CA SER A 5 -25.00 17.36 -11.25
C SER A 5 -24.12 18.19 -12.21
N PRO A 6 -23.50 19.31 -11.78
CA PRO A 6 -22.63 20.07 -12.66
C PRO A 6 -21.24 19.41 -12.71
N ILE A 7 -20.99 18.69 -13.81
CA ILE A 7 -19.64 18.39 -14.29
C ILE A 7 -19.16 19.65 -15.02
N LEU A 8 -18.13 20.32 -14.51
CA LEU A 8 -17.42 21.35 -15.28
C LEU A 8 -16.13 20.72 -15.86
N PRO A 9 -15.98 20.67 -17.20
CA PRO A 9 -14.70 20.36 -17.81
C PRO A 9 -13.79 21.59 -17.74
N LEU A 10 -12.53 21.38 -17.35
CA LEU A 10 -11.46 22.35 -17.48
C LEU A 10 -11.27 22.70 -18.97
N PHE A 11 -11.72 23.88 -19.38
CA PHE A 11 -11.26 24.55 -20.59
C PHE A 11 -10.72 25.92 -20.19
N CYS A 12 -9.40 26.12 -20.34
CA CYS A 12 -8.80 27.44 -20.28
C CYS A 12 -9.25 28.26 -21.49
N VAL A 13 -10.19 29.20 -21.30
CA VAL A 13 -10.51 30.25 -22.28
C VAL A 13 -9.79 31.52 -21.85
N LEU A 14 -8.86 32.00 -22.69
CA LEU A 14 -8.21 33.30 -22.56
C LEU A 14 -9.20 34.41 -22.93
N LEU A 15 -9.59 35.26 -21.98
CA LEU A 15 -10.08 36.60 -22.28
C LEU A 15 -8.95 37.60 -22.06
N LYS A 16 -8.43 38.11 -23.19
CA LYS A 16 -7.39 39.14 -23.25
C LYS A 16 -8.06 40.51 -23.34
N GLU A 17 -8.21 41.20 -22.22
CA GLU A 17 -8.39 42.66 -22.25
C GLU A 17 -7.02 43.33 -22.23
N ARG A 18 -6.79 44.16 -23.25
CA ARG A 18 -5.62 45.02 -23.39
C ARG A 18 -5.71 46.12 -22.34
N HIS A 19 -4.72 46.24 -21.46
CA HIS A 19 -4.06 47.50 -21.15
C HIS A 19 -2.69 47.21 -20.50
N GLN A 20 -1.70 48.00 -20.89
CA GLN A 20 -0.28 47.91 -20.53
C GLN A 20 -0.03 47.90 -19.02
N GLU A 21 0.57 46.83 -18.51
CA GLU A 21 1.54 46.82 -17.41
C GLU A 21 2.24 45.45 -17.38
N GLU A 22 3.52 45.43 -17.01
CA GLU A 22 4.43 44.28 -17.13
C GLU A 22 3.88 42.97 -16.53
N LEU A 23 3.82 41.90 -17.34
CA LEU A 23 3.57 40.54 -16.85
C LEU A 23 4.79 40.06 -16.04
N LYS A 24 4.70 40.11 -14.70
CA LYS A 24 5.40 39.14 -13.87
C LYS A 24 4.78 37.76 -14.13
N PRO A 25 5.57 36.70 -14.32
CA PRO A 25 5.03 35.35 -14.44
C PRO A 25 4.46 34.93 -13.08
N THR A 26 3.14 35.04 -12.92
CA THR A 26 2.42 34.38 -11.84
C THR A 26 2.57 32.88 -12.05
N ARG A 27 3.33 32.22 -11.17
CA ARG A 27 3.33 30.76 -11.09
C ARG A 27 1.88 30.30 -10.91
N LEU A 28 1.41 29.47 -11.82
CA LEU A 28 0.25 28.61 -11.58
C LEU A 28 0.69 27.60 -10.52
N ASP A 29 0.48 27.93 -9.24
CA ASP A 29 0.61 26.97 -8.17
C ASP A 29 -0.55 25.96 -8.33
N CYS A 30 -0.25 24.77 -8.87
CA CYS A 30 -1.15 23.63 -8.75
C CYS A 30 -1.41 23.40 -7.25
N PRO A 31 -2.65 23.07 -6.83
CA PRO A 31 -2.89 22.70 -5.44
C PRO A 31 -2.06 21.46 -5.13
N VAL A 32 -1.01 21.65 -4.32
CA VAL A 32 -0.27 20.56 -3.70
C VAL A 32 -1.23 19.97 -2.67
N TYR A 33 -1.94 18.91 -3.06
CA TYR A 33 -2.76 18.17 -2.10
C TYR A 33 -1.84 17.64 -1.01
N SER A 34 -2.10 18.03 0.24
CA SER A 34 -1.39 17.46 1.37
C SER A 34 -1.77 15.98 1.49
N LEU A 35 -0.77 15.10 1.64
CA LEU A 35 -0.98 13.66 1.78
C LEU A 35 -2.06 13.32 2.85
N PRO A 36 -2.07 13.97 4.04
CA PRO A 36 -3.10 13.76 5.04
C PRO A 36 -4.53 14.13 4.59
N ALA A 37 -4.71 14.99 3.59
CA ALA A 37 -6.03 15.39 3.10
C ALA A 37 -6.64 14.37 2.11
N VAL A 38 -5.82 13.53 1.48
CA VAL A 38 -6.26 12.59 0.42
C VAL A 38 -6.13 11.12 0.79
N CYS A 39 -5.25 10.77 1.73
CA CYS A 39 -5.06 9.37 2.12
C CYS A 39 -6.36 8.77 2.67
N GLY A 40 -6.54 7.46 2.48
CA GLY A 40 -7.59 6.66 3.13
C GLY A 40 -9.02 7.09 2.81
N ARG A 41 -9.23 7.84 1.72
CA ARG A 41 -10.54 8.43 1.36
C ARG A 41 -10.91 8.05 -0.08
N PRO A 42 -11.27 6.78 -0.34
CA PRO A 42 -11.67 6.35 -1.67
C PRO A 42 -12.93 7.10 -2.12
N GLN A 43 -13.00 7.46 -3.42
CA GLN A 43 -14.19 8.11 -3.97
C GLN A 43 -15.33 7.14 -4.26
N SER A 44 -15.01 5.84 -4.45
CA SER A 44 -16.02 4.82 -4.62
C SER A 44 -16.89 4.73 -3.37
N ARG A 45 -18.21 4.79 -3.57
CA ARG A 45 -19.22 4.57 -2.52
C ARG A 45 -19.91 3.22 -2.68
N SER A 46 -19.33 2.30 -3.43
CA SER A 46 -19.87 0.95 -3.56
C SER A 46 -19.96 0.30 -2.18
N ARG A 47 -21.03 -0.46 -1.95
CA ARG A 47 -21.17 -1.25 -0.73
C ARG A 47 -20.15 -2.39 -0.79
N ILE A 48 -19.26 -2.42 0.19
CA ILE A 48 -18.25 -3.48 0.36
C ILE A 48 -18.95 -4.74 0.89
N VAL A 49 -18.67 -5.90 0.30
CA VAL A 49 -19.32 -7.17 0.68
C VAL A 49 -18.25 -8.24 0.89
N SER A 50 -18.11 -8.70 2.13
CA SER A 50 -17.06 -9.63 2.54
C SER A 50 -17.09 -10.96 1.78
N GLY A 51 -15.95 -11.34 1.20
CA GLY A 51 -15.74 -12.58 0.46
C GLY A 51 -16.27 -12.56 -0.98
N GLN A 52 -16.18 -11.42 -1.66
CA GLN A 52 -16.53 -11.24 -3.07
C GLN A 52 -15.37 -10.56 -3.83
N ASP A 53 -15.49 -10.50 -5.15
CA ASP A 53 -14.60 -9.71 -5.99
C ASP A 53 -14.72 -8.21 -5.63
N ALA A 54 -13.58 -7.56 -5.43
CA ALA A 54 -13.51 -6.13 -5.23
C ALA A 54 -13.85 -5.37 -6.52
N GLN A 55 -14.41 -4.17 -6.37
CA GLN A 55 -14.70 -3.29 -7.50
C GLN A 55 -13.54 -2.33 -7.78
N LEU A 56 -13.39 -1.91 -9.03
CA LEU A 56 -12.37 -0.93 -9.42
C LEU A 56 -12.54 0.37 -8.63
N GLY A 57 -11.44 0.84 -8.02
CA GLY A 57 -11.41 2.05 -7.19
C GLY A 57 -11.93 1.88 -5.76
N GLN A 58 -12.33 0.66 -5.36
CA GLN A 58 -12.75 0.36 -3.99
C GLN A 58 -11.56 0.36 -3.01
N TRP A 59 -10.41 -0.17 -3.46
CA TRP A 59 -9.16 -0.24 -2.70
C TRP A 59 -8.03 0.46 -3.48
N PRO A 60 -8.08 1.79 -3.64
CA PRO A 60 -7.22 2.53 -4.57
C PRO A 60 -5.74 2.57 -4.16
N TRP A 61 -5.41 2.12 -2.94
CA TRP A 61 -4.04 1.95 -2.46
C TRP A 61 -3.46 0.58 -2.77
N GLN A 62 -4.27 -0.41 -3.19
CA GLN A 62 -3.80 -1.76 -3.43
C GLN A 62 -2.72 -1.77 -4.51
N VAL A 63 -1.61 -2.45 -4.21
CA VAL A 63 -0.49 -2.64 -5.12
C VAL A 63 -0.27 -4.12 -5.36
N SER A 64 0.02 -4.49 -6.60
CA SER A 64 0.63 -5.77 -6.96
C SER A 64 2.14 -5.56 -7.11
N LEU A 65 2.94 -6.29 -6.33
CA LEU A 65 4.39 -6.34 -6.45
C LEU A 65 4.78 -7.50 -7.37
N LEU A 66 5.51 -7.19 -8.43
CA LEU A 66 5.94 -8.14 -9.44
C LEU A 66 7.45 -8.29 -9.41
N GLU A 67 7.93 -9.53 -9.45
CA GLU A 67 9.32 -9.89 -9.67
C GLU A 67 9.47 -10.45 -11.08
N ASN A 68 10.34 -9.87 -11.91
CA ASN A 68 10.50 -10.28 -13.32
C ASN A 68 9.18 -10.28 -14.12
N GLY A 69 8.23 -9.41 -13.76
CA GLY A 69 6.91 -9.33 -14.38
C GLY A 69 5.90 -10.39 -13.90
N VAL A 70 6.26 -11.21 -12.90
CA VAL A 70 5.37 -12.18 -12.26
C VAL A 70 4.90 -11.62 -10.91
N PRO A 71 3.59 -11.56 -10.63
CA PRO A 71 3.08 -11.16 -9.31
C PRO A 71 3.60 -12.09 -8.22
N VAL A 72 4.22 -11.53 -7.18
CA VAL A 72 4.79 -12.28 -6.05
C VAL A 72 4.14 -11.92 -4.71
N CYS A 73 3.76 -10.67 -4.52
CA CYS A 73 3.16 -10.17 -3.28
C CYS A 73 2.22 -9.00 -3.56
N GLY A 74 1.42 -8.65 -2.54
CA GLY A 74 0.72 -7.38 -2.46
C GLY A 74 1.58 -6.25 -1.89
N GLY A 75 0.96 -5.08 -1.82
CA GLY A 75 1.51 -3.89 -1.19
C GLY A 75 0.45 -2.81 -1.09
N SER A 76 0.87 -1.65 -0.60
CA SER A 76 0.00 -0.50 -0.37
C SER A 76 0.71 0.80 -0.69
N LEU A 77 0.08 1.66 -1.49
CA LEU A 77 0.60 3.00 -1.77
C LEU A 77 0.43 3.86 -0.53
N ILE A 78 1.53 4.41 0.01
CA ILE A 78 1.50 5.25 1.22
C ILE A 78 1.86 6.71 0.92
N SER A 79 2.43 6.99 -0.25
CA SER A 79 2.71 8.34 -0.78
C SER A 79 2.85 8.28 -2.30
N PRO A 80 3.11 9.38 -3.03
CA PRO A 80 3.23 9.36 -4.49
C PRO A 80 4.33 8.42 -5.03
N ASP A 81 5.37 8.14 -4.26
CA ASP A 81 6.58 7.41 -4.67
C ASP A 81 6.91 6.19 -3.78
N TRP A 82 6.27 6.03 -2.63
CA TRP A 82 6.51 4.91 -1.70
C TRP A 82 5.36 3.92 -1.62
N VAL A 83 5.74 2.64 -1.64
CA VAL A 83 4.88 1.48 -1.38
C VAL A 83 5.34 0.78 -0.10
N LEU A 84 4.40 0.41 0.76
CA LEU A 84 4.60 -0.44 1.94
C LEU A 84 4.21 -1.89 1.61
N THR A 85 5.06 -2.84 2.01
CA THR A 85 4.87 -4.28 1.82
C THR A 85 5.61 -5.07 2.93
N ALA A 86 5.60 -6.40 2.86
CA ALA A 86 6.33 -7.26 3.79
C ALA A 86 7.80 -7.42 3.36
N ALA A 87 8.70 -7.63 4.32
CA ALA A 87 10.13 -7.80 4.03
C ALA A 87 10.42 -9.14 3.35
N HIS A 88 9.69 -10.20 3.69
CA HIS A 88 9.85 -11.52 3.10
C HIS A 88 9.50 -11.58 1.61
N CYS A 89 8.74 -10.60 1.10
CA CYS A 89 8.40 -10.47 -0.32
C CYS A 89 9.58 -10.04 -1.20
N LEU A 90 10.67 -9.56 -0.58
CA LEU A 90 11.78 -8.91 -1.25
C LEU A 90 13.05 -9.71 -0.94
N ASP A 91 13.50 -10.53 -1.90
CA ASP A 91 14.71 -11.34 -1.74
C ASP A 91 15.92 -10.42 -1.50
N THR A 92 16.81 -10.84 -0.59
CA THR A 92 18.07 -10.17 -0.25
C THR A 92 19.07 -10.09 -1.37
N ALA A 93 18.99 -10.97 -2.38
CA ALA A 93 20.01 -11.06 -3.42
C ALA A 93 19.67 -10.35 -4.74
N LEU A 94 18.41 -9.96 -4.95
CA LEU A 94 17.98 -9.37 -6.22
C LEU A 94 18.19 -7.86 -6.25
N ASP A 95 18.60 -7.36 -7.43
CA ASP A 95 18.67 -5.94 -7.69
C ASP A 95 17.24 -5.35 -7.72
N PRO A 96 16.99 -4.16 -7.12
CA PRO A 96 15.68 -3.51 -7.11
C PRO A 96 15.00 -3.43 -8.48
N SER A 97 15.75 -3.30 -9.58
CA SER A 97 15.23 -3.19 -10.94
C SER A 97 14.47 -4.44 -11.45
N TYR A 98 14.66 -5.58 -10.78
CA TYR A 98 13.89 -6.81 -11.02
C TYR A 98 12.45 -6.70 -10.53
N TYR A 99 12.20 -5.76 -9.60
CA TYR A 99 10.88 -5.50 -9.07
C TYR A 99 10.17 -4.37 -9.84
N SER A 100 8.86 -4.52 -9.94
CA SER A 100 7.96 -3.48 -10.41
C SER A 100 6.67 -3.55 -9.63
N VAL A 101 5.94 -2.43 -9.58
CA VAL A 101 4.64 -2.36 -8.95
C VAL A 101 3.56 -2.07 -10.00
N VAL A 102 2.36 -2.57 -9.78
CA VAL A 102 1.15 -2.25 -10.54
C VAL A 102 0.10 -1.69 -9.59
N LEU A 103 -0.52 -0.57 -9.97
CA LEU A 103 -1.52 0.16 -9.20
C LEU A 103 -2.72 0.53 -10.09
N GLY A 104 -3.86 0.84 -9.47
CA GLY A 104 -5.06 1.30 -10.20
C GLY A 104 -5.75 0.21 -11.00
N SER A 105 -5.62 -1.04 -10.56
CA SER A 105 -6.11 -2.23 -11.24
C SER A 105 -6.76 -3.18 -10.24
N ILE A 106 -7.84 -3.86 -10.64
CA ILE A 106 -8.37 -5.03 -9.89
C ILE A 106 -7.67 -6.33 -10.28
N PHE A 107 -6.80 -6.28 -11.29
CA PHE A 107 -5.97 -7.39 -11.72
C PHE A 107 -4.54 -7.22 -11.21
N PRO A 108 -3.79 -8.31 -10.95
CA PRO A 108 -2.42 -8.22 -10.46
C PRO A 108 -1.42 -7.77 -11.55
N TYR A 109 -1.90 -7.45 -12.75
CA TYR A 109 -1.14 -7.02 -13.93
C TYR A 109 -1.82 -5.80 -14.60
N LEU A 110 -1.14 -5.19 -15.58
CA LEU A 110 -1.64 -4.04 -16.34
C LEU A 110 -2.77 -4.43 -17.29
N ALA A 111 -4.01 -4.42 -16.80
CA ALA A 111 -5.20 -4.72 -17.62
C ALA A 111 -6.26 -3.61 -17.60
N ASP A 112 -6.43 -2.88 -16.50
CA ASP A 112 -7.36 -1.75 -16.44
C ASP A 112 -6.80 -0.51 -17.14
N ALA A 113 -7.68 0.33 -17.69
CA ALA A 113 -7.29 1.49 -18.50
C ALA A 113 -6.47 2.53 -17.73
N ASP A 114 -6.77 2.72 -16.44
CA ASP A 114 -6.08 3.63 -15.54
C ASP A 114 -4.94 2.95 -14.76
N ALA A 115 -4.66 1.67 -15.04
CA ALA A 115 -3.60 0.93 -14.38
C ALA A 115 -2.23 1.52 -14.74
N GLN A 116 -1.38 1.66 -13.73
CA GLN A 116 -0.03 2.18 -13.90
C GLN A 116 1.00 1.19 -13.37
N SER A 117 2.14 1.12 -14.03
CA SER A 117 3.31 0.40 -13.52
C SER A 117 4.49 1.33 -13.30
N ARG A 118 5.27 1.03 -12.27
CA ARG A 118 6.52 1.72 -11.93
C ARG A 118 7.61 0.71 -11.63
N LYS A 119 8.84 1.02 -12.05
CA LYS A 119 10.00 0.23 -11.66
C LYS A 119 10.39 0.57 -10.22
N VAL A 120 10.95 -0.41 -9.54
CA VAL A 120 11.49 -0.21 -8.20
C VAL A 120 12.96 0.22 -8.32
N VAL A 121 13.33 1.30 -7.64
CA VAL A 121 14.71 1.82 -7.62
C VAL A 121 15.39 1.65 -6.28
N GLN A 122 14.62 1.46 -5.21
CA GLN A 122 15.17 1.19 -3.88
C GLN A 122 14.25 0.29 -3.09
N VAL A 123 14.86 -0.65 -2.35
CA VAL A 123 14.21 -1.49 -1.35
C VAL A 123 14.80 -1.17 0.01
N LYS A 124 13.95 -0.89 1.00
CA LYS A 124 14.33 -0.66 2.40
C LYS A 124 13.57 -1.63 3.29
N ARG A 125 14.20 -2.75 3.64
CA ARG A 125 13.69 -3.67 4.66
C ARG A 125 13.99 -3.14 6.05
N HIS A 126 13.15 -3.47 7.02
CA HIS A 126 13.46 -3.18 8.40
C HIS A 126 14.76 -3.91 8.82
N PRO A 127 15.71 -3.23 9.50
CA PRO A 127 17.01 -3.81 9.83
C PRO A 127 16.93 -5.01 10.79
N ASN A 128 15.83 -5.12 11.55
CA ASN A 128 15.61 -6.24 12.46
C ASN A 128 14.94 -7.46 11.78
N TYR A 129 14.64 -7.39 10.48
CA TYR A 129 14.05 -8.53 9.77
C TYR A 129 14.99 -9.73 9.77
N GLN A 130 14.47 -10.90 10.17
CA GLN A 130 15.25 -12.14 10.23
C GLN A 130 14.66 -13.26 9.35
N LYS A 131 13.35 -13.47 9.46
CA LYS A 131 12.58 -14.50 8.76
C LYS A 131 11.11 -14.11 8.79
N GLN A 132 10.28 -14.74 7.95
CA GLN A 132 8.87 -14.42 7.81
C GLN A 132 8.07 -14.50 9.14
N SER A 133 8.29 -15.52 9.97
CA SER A 133 7.66 -15.64 11.30
C SER A 133 8.45 -14.96 12.43
N GLY A 134 9.44 -14.15 12.08
CA GLY A 134 10.25 -13.38 13.02
C GLY A 134 9.82 -11.91 13.08
N PRO A 135 10.52 -11.09 13.86
CA PRO A 135 10.22 -9.67 13.94
C PRO A 135 10.63 -8.95 12.65
N GLY A 136 10.08 -7.77 12.43
CA GLY A 136 10.53 -6.84 11.40
C GLY A 136 10.11 -7.20 9.98
N ASP A 137 9.04 -7.98 9.79
CA ASP A 137 8.55 -8.34 8.45
C ASP A 137 7.80 -7.18 7.77
N ILE A 138 8.53 -6.10 7.50
CA ILE A 138 8.04 -4.87 6.89
C ILE A 138 9.12 -4.24 6.01
N ALA A 139 8.71 -3.72 4.86
CA ALA A 139 9.60 -3.11 3.90
C ALA A 139 8.93 -1.96 3.14
N LEU A 140 9.77 -1.03 2.72
CA LEU A 140 9.42 0.10 1.87
C LEU A 140 10.07 -0.06 0.50
N VAL A 141 9.32 0.26 -0.52
CA VAL A 141 9.73 0.23 -1.92
C VAL A 141 9.60 1.64 -2.50
N LEU A 142 10.70 2.17 -3.05
CA LEU A 142 10.71 3.44 -3.77
C LEU A 142 10.55 3.18 -5.26
N MET A 143 9.58 3.86 -5.86
CA MET A 143 9.31 3.85 -7.30
C MET A 143 10.26 4.78 -8.06
N ASP A 144 10.53 4.46 -9.33
CA ASP A 144 11.35 5.27 -10.25
C ASP A 144 10.76 6.66 -10.55
N SER A 145 9.45 6.80 -10.43
CA SER A 145 8.75 8.06 -10.61
C SER A 145 7.44 8.10 -9.82
N SER A 146 7.11 9.29 -9.32
CA SER A 146 5.88 9.52 -8.56
C SER A 146 4.63 9.30 -9.41
N ILE A 147 3.54 8.91 -8.75
CA ILE A 147 2.22 8.75 -9.35
C ILE A 147 1.36 9.97 -9.05
N ASN A 148 0.64 10.43 -10.08
CA ASN A 148 -0.45 11.38 -9.89
C ASN A 148 -1.69 10.63 -9.39
N PHE A 149 -2.21 11.06 -8.26
CA PHE A 149 -3.42 10.50 -7.69
C PHE A 149 -4.64 10.74 -8.59
N ASN A 150 -5.52 9.73 -8.64
CA ASN A 150 -6.78 9.78 -9.35
C ASN A 150 -7.84 8.96 -8.59
N ASN A 151 -9.00 8.71 -9.18
CA ASN A 151 -10.10 8.02 -8.50
C ASN A 151 -9.80 6.53 -8.20
N PHE A 152 -8.79 5.96 -8.84
CA PHE A 152 -8.41 4.55 -8.77
C PHE A 152 -7.04 4.34 -8.10
N ILE A 153 -6.27 5.40 -7.90
CA ILE A 153 -4.95 5.39 -7.28
C ILE A 153 -4.88 6.50 -6.23
N LEU A 154 -4.96 6.11 -4.96
CA LEU A 154 -4.89 6.98 -3.79
C LEU A 154 -4.07 6.29 -2.71
N PRO A 155 -3.36 7.05 -1.87
CA PRO A 155 -2.59 6.47 -0.77
C PRO A 155 -3.52 6.04 0.37
N ILE A 156 -3.07 5.08 1.18
CA ILE A 156 -3.70 4.72 2.46
C ILE A 156 -3.13 5.59 3.59
N CYS A 157 -3.92 5.91 4.61
CA CYS A 157 -3.39 6.59 5.79
C CYS A 157 -2.64 5.59 6.69
N LEU A 158 -1.60 6.09 7.36
CA LEU A 158 -0.86 5.32 8.37
C LEU A 158 -1.32 5.74 9.78
N PRO A 159 -1.28 4.81 10.76
CA PRO A 159 -1.71 5.08 12.12
C PRO A 159 -0.74 6.03 12.84
N ASP A 160 -1.32 6.98 13.60
CA ASP A 160 -0.57 7.88 14.48
C ASP A 160 -0.26 7.25 15.86
N SER A 161 -0.84 6.10 16.17
CA SER A 161 -0.65 5.36 17.42
C SER A 161 0.22 4.11 17.19
N GLU A 162 1.03 3.74 18.18
CA GLU A 162 1.72 2.45 18.19
C GLU A 162 0.75 1.30 18.52
N ASP A 163 -0.23 1.58 19.39
CA ASP A 163 -1.26 0.63 19.76
C ASP A 163 -2.27 0.45 18.61
N PRO A 164 -2.63 -0.79 18.26
CA PRO A 164 -3.64 -1.06 17.25
C PRO A 164 -5.05 -0.71 17.75
N PRO A 165 -6.07 -0.68 16.86
CA PRO A 165 -7.46 -0.55 17.28
C PRO A 165 -7.87 -1.68 18.23
N ALA A 166 -8.96 -1.44 18.97
CA ALA A 166 -9.46 -2.39 19.96
C ALA A 166 -9.76 -3.78 19.36
N GLU A 167 -9.59 -4.82 20.18
CA GLU A 167 -10.00 -6.19 19.83
C GLU A 167 -11.46 -6.21 19.35
N GLY A 168 -11.74 -7.00 18.31
CA GLY A 168 -13.06 -7.10 17.68
C GLY A 168 -13.35 -5.99 16.65
N THR A 169 -12.48 -4.97 16.50
CA THR A 169 -12.62 -4.00 15.40
C THR A 169 -12.60 -4.73 14.07
N LEU A 170 -13.60 -4.46 13.23
CA LEU A 170 -13.69 -5.05 11.89
C LEU A 170 -12.77 -4.30 10.92
N CYS A 171 -11.89 -5.06 10.28
CA CYS A 171 -10.91 -4.57 9.32
C CYS A 171 -10.98 -5.42 8.05
N TRP A 172 -10.36 -4.94 6.99
CA TRP A 172 -10.44 -5.51 5.66
C TRP A 172 -9.06 -5.89 5.17
N VAL A 173 -8.95 -7.11 4.66
CA VAL A 173 -7.76 -7.60 3.95
C VAL A 173 -8.11 -7.79 2.48
N THR A 174 -7.18 -7.41 1.61
CA THR A 174 -7.35 -7.46 0.16
C THR A 174 -6.13 -8.08 -0.50
N GLY A 175 -6.35 -8.86 -1.54
CA GLY A 175 -5.27 -9.48 -2.29
C GLY A 175 -5.71 -10.44 -3.38
N TRP A 176 -4.70 -11.02 -4.05
CA TRP A 176 -4.87 -11.98 -5.15
C TRP A 176 -4.43 -13.39 -4.75
N GLY A 177 -4.28 -13.64 -3.45
CA GLY A 177 -3.93 -14.93 -2.89
C GLY A 177 -5.03 -15.98 -3.05
N ARG A 178 -4.74 -17.18 -2.55
CA ARG A 178 -5.66 -18.32 -2.62
C ARG A 178 -6.92 -18.05 -1.81
N THR A 179 -8.06 -18.51 -2.29
CA THR A 179 -9.33 -18.43 -1.55
C THR A 179 -9.56 -19.58 -0.56
N GLY A 180 -8.53 -20.40 -0.29
CA GLY A 180 -8.59 -21.46 0.70
C GLY A 180 -7.36 -22.36 0.74
N GLU A 181 -7.10 -22.95 1.91
CA GLU A 181 -5.90 -23.75 2.20
C GLU A 181 -5.71 -24.96 1.27
N ASN A 182 -6.78 -25.73 1.04
CA ASN A 182 -6.77 -26.93 0.20
C ASN A 182 -7.19 -26.65 -1.25
N GLN A 183 -7.44 -25.39 -1.60
CA GLN A 183 -7.76 -25.03 -2.96
C GLN A 183 -6.45 -24.92 -3.76
N ARG A 184 -6.15 -25.96 -4.56
CA ARG A 184 -5.15 -25.89 -5.64
C ARG A 184 -5.50 -24.82 -6.70
N LYS A 185 -6.71 -24.24 -6.65
CA LYS A 185 -7.06 -23.06 -7.41
C LYS A 185 -6.33 -21.86 -6.81
N ILE A 186 -5.13 -21.61 -7.34
CA ILE A 186 -4.71 -20.25 -7.66
C ILE A 186 -5.96 -19.56 -8.26
N LEU A 187 -6.26 -18.31 -7.87
CA LEU A 187 -7.35 -17.54 -8.48
C LEU A 187 -7.40 -17.84 -9.98
N LEU A 188 -8.56 -18.25 -10.49
CA LEU A 188 -8.65 -18.53 -11.92
C LEU A 188 -8.58 -17.19 -12.66
N PRO A 189 -7.97 -17.15 -13.87
CA PRO A 189 -8.11 -15.99 -14.73
C PRO A 189 -9.58 -15.54 -14.76
N PRO A 190 -9.86 -14.25 -14.53
CA PRO A 190 -8.93 -13.15 -14.71
C PRO A 190 -8.19 -12.69 -13.44
N TYR A 191 -8.19 -13.44 -12.34
CA TYR A 191 -7.50 -13.04 -11.09
C TYR A 191 -8.03 -11.72 -10.50
N ASN A 192 -9.36 -11.61 -10.33
CA ASN A 192 -9.94 -10.43 -9.69
C ASN A 192 -9.45 -10.30 -8.24
N LEU A 193 -9.17 -9.07 -7.83
CA LEU A 193 -8.85 -8.72 -6.44
C LEU A 193 -9.98 -9.20 -5.52
N GLN A 194 -9.63 -9.90 -4.45
CA GLN A 194 -10.59 -10.36 -3.44
C GLN A 194 -10.57 -9.44 -2.23
N GLU A 195 -11.68 -9.37 -1.51
CA GLU A 195 -11.81 -8.62 -0.25
C GLU A 195 -12.46 -9.47 0.85
N LEU A 196 -11.93 -9.36 2.07
CA LEU A 196 -12.45 -10.08 3.24
C LEU A 196 -12.45 -9.17 4.46
N GLU A 197 -13.60 -9.12 5.13
CA GLU A 197 -13.74 -8.49 6.45
C GLU A 197 -13.39 -9.49 7.56
N VAL A 198 -12.52 -9.08 8.47
CA VAL A 198 -12.00 -9.87 9.60
C VAL A 198 -11.96 -9.03 10.89
N PRO A 199 -12.31 -9.60 12.06
CA PRO A 199 -12.13 -8.92 13.33
C PRO A 199 -10.66 -8.98 13.78
N LEU A 200 -10.18 -7.91 14.41
CA LEU A 200 -8.89 -7.91 15.12
C LEU A 200 -8.95 -8.82 16.35
N ILE A 201 -7.84 -9.50 16.62
CA ILE A 201 -7.62 -10.32 17.80
C ILE A 201 -6.42 -9.73 18.56
N SER A 202 -6.54 -9.57 19.87
CA SER A 202 -5.41 -9.08 20.67
C SER A 202 -4.22 -10.02 20.59
N THR A 203 -3.00 -9.47 20.64
CA THR A 203 -1.74 -10.21 20.59
C THR A 203 -1.73 -11.36 21.59
N LYS A 204 -2.22 -11.12 22.81
CA LYS A 204 -2.30 -12.15 23.85
C LYS A 204 -3.24 -13.30 23.48
N VAL A 205 -4.46 -13.01 23.05
CA VAL A 205 -5.43 -14.06 22.69
C VAL A 205 -4.92 -14.86 21.48
N CYS A 206 -4.31 -14.17 20.51
CA CYS A 206 -3.69 -14.83 19.36
C CYS A 206 -2.54 -15.75 19.78
N ASP A 207 -1.67 -15.29 20.68
CA ASP A 207 -0.58 -16.11 21.22
C ASP A 207 -1.12 -17.35 21.95
N ASP A 208 -2.17 -17.20 22.76
CA ASP A 208 -2.85 -18.32 23.43
C ASP A 208 -3.41 -19.33 22.40
N TYR A 209 -3.93 -18.88 21.25
CA TYR A 209 -4.37 -19.76 20.16
C TYR A 209 -3.21 -20.51 19.51
N TYR A 210 -2.11 -19.83 19.19
CA TYR A 210 -0.95 -20.46 18.56
C TYR A 210 -0.23 -21.47 19.47
N HIS A 211 -0.32 -21.29 20.79
CA HIS A 211 0.18 -22.27 21.75
C HIS A 211 -0.63 -23.57 21.82
N GLN A 212 -1.88 -23.58 21.35
CA GLN A 212 -2.68 -24.81 21.32
C GLN A 212 -2.04 -25.84 20.39
N GLY A 213 -1.61 -26.97 20.96
CA GLY A 213 -0.93 -28.03 20.24
C GLY A 213 0.51 -27.72 19.82
N SER A 214 1.11 -26.65 20.34
CA SER A 214 2.52 -26.31 20.12
C SER A 214 3.42 -26.99 21.17
N GLU A 215 4.66 -27.31 20.79
CA GLU A 215 5.71 -27.76 21.71
C GLU A 215 6.45 -26.60 22.38
N ILE A 216 6.18 -25.36 21.96
CA ILE A 216 6.79 -24.14 22.50
C ILE A 216 6.21 -23.88 23.92
N PRO A 217 7.05 -23.62 24.94
CA PRO A 217 6.58 -23.32 26.27
C PRO A 217 5.75 -22.04 26.31
N ALA A 218 4.66 -22.02 27.08
CA ALA A 218 3.78 -20.85 27.23
C ALA A 218 4.46 -19.57 27.78
N SER A 219 5.72 -19.67 28.22
CA SER A 219 6.55 -18.51 28.62
C SER A 219 7.27 -17.84 27.45
N GLU A 220 7.34 -18.50 26.29
CA GLU A 220 8.00 -18.00 25.09
C GLU A 220 6.94 -17.54 24.07
N PRO A 221 6.85 -16.25 23.75
CA PRO A 221 5.82 -15.75 22.84
C PRO A 221 6.05 -16.29 21.42
N ILE A 222 4.99 -16.84 20.83
CA ILE A 222 4.95 -17.19 19.40
C ILE A 222 4.54 -15.97 18.59
N ILE A 223 3.58 -15.19 19.12
CA ILE A 223 3.15 -13.92 18.53
C ILE A 223 3.90 -12.78 19.21
N LEU A 224 4.71 -12.07 18.43
CA LEU A 224 5.60 -11.01 18.93
C LEU A 224 4.85 -9.67 19.08
N SER A 225 5.45 -8.73 19.81
CA SER A 225 4.85 -7.42 20.09
C SER A 225 4.71 -6.53 18.85
N ASP A 226 5.51 -6.78 17.81
CA ASP A 226 5.43 -6.10 16.51
C ASP A 226 4.44 -6.77 15.55
N MET A 227 3.64 -7.73 16.05
CA MET A 227 2.62 -8.45 15.30
C MET A 227 1.21 -8.15 15.83
N ILE A 228 0.25 -8.21 14.93
CA ILE A 228 -1.19 -8.13 15.20
C ILE A 228 -1.89 -9.30 14.49
N CYS A 229 -2.96 -9.81 15.07
CA CYS A 229 -3.73 -10.89 14.46
C CYS A 229 -5.13 -10.42 14.06
N ALA A 230 -5.66 -11.04 13.01
CA ALA A 230 -7.04 -10.84 12.59
C ALA A 230 -7.60 -12.14 12.00
N GLY A 231 -8.88 -12.40 12.25
CA GLY A 231 -9.55 -13.60 11.75
C GLY A 231 -10.61 -14.14 12.72
N PHE A 232 -11.23 -15.25 12.34
CA PHE A 232 -12.28 -15.89 13.13
C PHE A 232 -11.71 -17.08 13.92
N PRO A 233 -11.79 -17.09 15.26
CA PRO A 233 -11.22 -18.16 16.10
C PRO A 233 -11.68 -19.57 15.72
N GLU A 234 -12.94 -19.72 15.31
CA GLU A 234 -13.54 -21.01 14.94
C GLU A 234 -12.95 -21.58 13.63
N GLY A 235 -12.17 -20.79 12.89
CA GLY A 235 -11.85 -21.05 11.49
C GLY A 235 -13.09 -20.83 10.61
N GLN A 236 -12.93 -20.30 9.39
CA GLN A 236 -14.03 -20.08 8.43
C GLN A 236 -13.51 -19.42 7.14
N LYS A 237 -12.96 -18.22 7.27
CA LYS A 237 -12.41 -17.37 6.20
C LYS A 237 -11.16 -16.70 6.72
N ASP A 238 -10.15 -16.57 5.86
CA ASP A 238 -8.84 -16.03 6.23
C ASP A 238 -8.12 -15.52 4.97
N SER A 239 -7.15 -14.63 5.16
CA SER A 239 -6.14 -14.34 4.14
C SER A 239 -5.30 -15.60 3.91
N CYS A 240 -4.84 -15.84 2.69
CA CYS A 240 -4.10 -17.07 2.38
C CYS A 240 -2.87 -16.79 1.52
N GLN A 241 -2.17 -17.86 1.11
CA GLN A 241 -0.97 -17.76 0.30
C GLN A 241 -1.19 -16.89 -0.95
N GLY A 242 -0.35 -15.86 -1.12
CA GLY A 242 -0.41 -14.90 -2.24
C GLY A 242 -1.00 -13.52 -1.87
N ASP A 243 -1.49 -13.35 -0.64
CA ASP A 243 -1.86 -12.04 -0.09
C ASP A 243 -0.70 -11.35 0.66
N SER A 244 0.43 -12.05 0.83
CA SER A 244 1.64 -11.55 1.50
C SER A 244 2.01 -10.13 1.09
N GLY A 245 2.32 -9.27 2.06
CA GLY A 245 2.64 -7.87 1.84
C GLY A 245 1.43 -6.97 1.56
N GLY A 246 0.24 -7.54 1.32
CA GLY A 246 -1.01 -6.81 1.19
C GLY A 246 -1.45 -6.12 2.49
N PRO A 247 -2.35 -5.14 2.40
CA PRO A 247 -2.73 -4.34 3.55
C PRO A 247 -3.87 -4.99 4.37
N LEU A 248 -3.81 -4.81 5.70
CA LEU A 248 -4.95 -4.93 6.59
C LEU A 248 -5.38 -3.51 6.99
N VAL A 249 -6.58 -3.10 6.56
CA VAL A 249 -7.07 -1.73 6.72
C VAL A 249 -8.34 -1.67 7.56
N CYS A 250 -8.43 -0.68 8.46
CA CYS A 250 -9.62 -0.46 9.28
C CYS A 250 -10.21 0.91 8.95
N ASN A 251 -11.55 1.00 8.93
CA ASN A 251 -12.24 2.27 8.80
C ASN A 251 -12.44 2.89 10.19
N ILE A 252 -11.81 4.03 10.44
CA ILE A 252 -11.89 4.77 11.70
C ILE A 252 -12.48 6.14 11.37
N ASP A 253 -13.69 6.40 11.85
CA ASP A 253 -14.42 7.65 11.66
C ASP A 253 -14.53 8.11 10.19
N GLY A 254 -14.69 7.15 9.26
CA GLY A 254 -14.85 7.42 7.83
C GLY A 254 -13.54 7.55 7.06
N VAL A 255 -12.39 7.35 7.71
CA VAL A 255 -11.06 7.34 7.07
C VAL A 255 -10.44 5.94 7.22
N TRP A 256 -9.85 5.44 6.14
CA TRP A 256 -9.18 4.15 6.15
C TRP A 256 -7.72 4.28 6.59
N PHE A 257 -7.32 3.43 7.52
CA PHE A 257 -5.95 3.33 8.03
C PHE A 257 -5.42 1.92 7.84
N GLN A 258 -4.17 1.80 7.40
CA GLN A 258 -3.49 0.50 7.37
C GLN A 258 -2.88 0.18 8.72
N VAL A 259 -3.48 -0.79 9.42
CA VAL A 259 -3.02 -1.21 10.75
C VAL A 259 -2.09 -2.43 10.67
N GLY A 260 -2.13 -3.16 9.56
CA GLY A 260 -1.34 -4.37 9.38
C GLY A 260 -0.79 -4.56 7.97
N VAL A 261 0.24 -5.39 7.87
CA VAL A 261 0.76 -5.96 6.61
C VAL A 261 0.67 -7.47 6.70
N VAL A 262 0.05 -8.13 5.71
CA VAL A 262 -0.07 -9.61 5.68
C VAL A 262 1.33 -10.23 5.74
N SER A 263 1.59 -11.04 6.77
CA SER A 263 2.93 -11.58 7.04
C SER A 263 2.96 -13.10 7.00
N TRP A 264 2.28 -13.80 7.91
CA TRP A 264 2.32 -15.26 8.00
C TRP A 264 1.07 -15.87 8.66
N GLY A 265 0.97 -17.20 8.64
CA GLY A 265 -0.05 -17.98 9.33
C GLY A 265 0.22 -19.48 9.22
N ASP A 266 -0.42 -20.28 10.07
CA ASP A 266 -0.39 -21.75 9.98
C ASP A 266 -1.64 -22.28 9.25
N GLY A 267 -1.50 -22.49 7.94
CA GLY A 267 -2.62 -22.81 7.06
C GLY A 267 -3.45 -21.57 6.73
N CYS A 268 -4.68 -21.78 6.24
CA CYS A 268 -5.62 -20.69 5.99
C CYS A 268 -6.98 -21.07 6.55
N ALA A 269 -7.56 -20.21 7.39
CA ALA A 269 -8.87 -20.40 7.99
C ALA A 269 -9.00 -21.66 8.88
N ARG A 270 -7.88 -22.09 9.47
CA ARG A 270 -7.89 -23.19 10.45
C ARG A 270 -8.37 -22.68 11.82
N PRO A 271 -9.10 -23.51 12.59
CA PRO A 271 -9.46 -23.16 13.95
C PRO A 271 -8.22 -22.85 14.80
N ASN A 272 -8.30 -21.81 15.63
CA ASN A 272 -7.21 -21.35 16.50
C ASN A 272 -5.89 -21.03 15.77
N ARG A 273 -5.94 -20.71 14.47
CA ARG A 273 -4.79 -20.25 13.67
C ARG A 273 -5.20 -19.02 12.84
N PRO A 274 -5.46 -17.87 13.49
CA PRO A 274 -5.78 -16.64 12.77
C PRO A 274 -4.57 -16.14 11.97
N GLY A 275 -4.82 -15.34 10.93
CA GLY A 275 -3.76 -14.68 10.17
C GLY A 275 -2.95 -13.73 11.05
N VAL A 276 -1.62 -13.73 10.85
CA VAL A 276 -0.67 -12.88 11.55
C VAL A 276 -0.13 -11.82 10.60
N TYR A 277 -0.20 -10.58 11.07
CA TYR A 277 0.15 -9.39 10.32
C TYR A 277 1.22 -8.62 11.07
N THR A 278 2.11 -7.93 10.36
CA THR A 278 3.01 -6.97 10.98
C THR A 278 2.22 -5.75 11.45
N ASN A 279 2.36 -5.34 12.71
CA ASN A 279 1.69 -4.16 13.27
C ASN A 279 2.34 -2.87 12.72
N VAL A 280 1.63 -2.15 11.85
CA VAL A 280 2.15 -0.93 11.21
C VAL A 280 2.38 0.19 12.23
N GLY A 281 1.51 0.29 13.25
CA GLY A 281 1.64 1.27 14.33
C GLY A 281 2.97 1.13 15.07
N TYR A 282 3.38 -0.09 15.36
CA TYR A 282 4.67 -0.38 16.00
C TYR A 282 5.87 0.18 15.22
N TYR A 283 5.76 0.24 13.90
CA TYR A 283 6.82 0.71 12.99
C TYR A 283 6.70 2.17 12.57
N LYS A 284 5.76 2.94 13.13
CA LYS A 284 5.48 4.33 12.72
C LYS A 284 6.72 5.25 12.69
N ASN A 285 7.67 5.04 13.61
CA ASN A 285 8.88 5.87 13.73
C ASN A 285 9.97 5.45 12.73
N TRP A 286 9.90 4.22 12.21
CA TRP A 286 10.80 3.74 11.17
C TRP A 286 10.31 4.13 9.77
N ILE A 287 8.99 4.14 9.57
CA ILE A 287 8.40 4.64 8.33
C ILE A 287 8.68 6.15 8.25
N PRO A 288 9.33 6.65 7.18
CA PRO A 288 9.68 8.06 7.08
C PRO A 288 8.40 8.92 7.08
N ASP A 289 8.50 10.13 7.62
CA ASP A 289 7.42 11.11 7.46
C ASP A 289 7.33 11.52 5.99
N LEU A 290 6.24 11.11 5.33
CA LEU A 290 5.98 11.36 3.92
C LEU A 290 5.23 12.67 3.69
N GLY A 291 4.88 13.41 4.75
CA GLY A 291 4.17 14.69 4.69
C GLY A 291 4.91 15.81 3.95
N ASP A 292 6.24 15.70 3.80
CA ASP A 292 7.11 16.71 3.19
C ASP A 292 7.78 16.26 1.87
N ALA A 293 7.50 15.05 1.37
CA ALA A 293 8.19 14.43 0.23
C ALA A 293 7.87 15.08 -1.15
N ALA A 294 7.09 16.16 -1.18
CA ALA A 294 6.86 16.96 -2.38
C ALA A 294 7.98 17.99 -2.68
N LYS A 295 9.19 17.84 -2.11
CA LYS A 295 10.35 18.61 -2.56
C LYS A 295 11.02 17.85 -3.70
N PRO A 296 10.89 18.30 -4.96
CA PRO A 296 11.65 17.70 -6.05
C PRO A 296 13.12 17.76 -5.67
N THR A 297 13.75 16.60 -5.56
CA THR A 297 15.19 16.47 -5.41
C THR A 297 15.80 17.29 -6.53
N ARG A 298 16.40 18.44 -6.19
CA ARG A 298 17.12 19.25 -7.17
C ARG A 298 18.23 18.35 -7.71
N LEU A 299 18.07 17.86 -8.95
CA LEU A 299 19.21 17.39 -9.71
C LEU A 299 20.19 18.56 -9.74
N PHE A 300 21.27 18.45 -8.96
CA PHE A 300 22.46 19.27 -9.20
C PHE A 300 23.01 18.83 -10.55
N LEU A 301 22.57 19.50 -11.62
CA LEU A 301 23.32 19.50 -12.86
C LEU A 301 24.65 20.20 -12.53
N PRO A 302 25.82 19.55 -12.68
CA PRO A 302 27.07 20.25 -12.59
C PRO A 302 27.08 21.28 -13.73
N LEU A 303 27.18 22.55 -13.37
CA LEU A 303 27.34 23.65 -14.31
C LEU A 303 28.67 23.43 -15.05
N LEU A 304 28.63 22.82 -16.23
CA LEU A 304 29.78 22.78 -17.13
C LEU A 304 30.06 24.22 -17.57
N LEU A 305 31.04 24.84 -16.91
CA LEU A 305 31.62 26.11 -17.32
C LEU A 305 32.26 25.93 -18.71
N LEU A 306 31.58 26.39 -19.75
CA LEU A 306 32.19 26.62 -21.06
C LEU A 306 33.20 27.78 -20.92
N PRO A 307 34.47 27.61 -21.29
CA PRO A 307 35.40 28.74 -21.32
C PRO A 307 35.05 29.62 -22.52
N ALA A 308 34.70 30.88 -22.24
CA ALA A 308 34.64 31.93 -23.25
C ALA A 308 36.07 32.22 -23.71
N LEU A 309 36.47 31.72 -24.89
CA LEU A 309 37.65 32.24 -25.57
C LEU A 309 37.26 33.49 -26.36
N THR A 310 37.81 34.60 -25.89
CA THR A 310 37.79 35.94 -26.44
C THR A 310 38.29 35.99 -27.89
N LEU A 311 37.48 36.55 -28.80
CA LEU A 311 38.01 37.18 -30.01
C LEU A 311 38.76 38.46 -29.59
N LEU A 312 40.07 38.46 -29.78
CA LEU A 312 40.89 39.67 -29.84
C LEU A 312 41.47 39.76 -31.24
N GLY A 313 41.11 40.85 -31.93
CA GLY A 313 41.49 41.08 -33.31
C GLY A 313 42.98 41.34 -33.50
N LYS A 314 43.44 40.98 -34.70
CA LYS A 314 44.31 41.74 -35.59
C LYS A 314 44.09 41.25 -37.01
#